data_AF-A0A944F7U7-F1
#
_entry.id   AF-A0A944F7U7-F1
#
_cell.length_a   1.000
_cell.length_b   1.000
_cell.length_c   1.000
_cell.angle_alpha   90.00
_cell.angle_beta   90.00
_cell.angle_gamma   90.00
#
_symmetry.space_group_name_H-M   'P 1'
#
loop_
_entity.id
_entity.type
_entity.pdbx_description
1 polymer ?
#
loop_
_entity_poly.entity_id
_entity_poly.type
_entity_poly.pdbx_seq_one_letter_code
_entity_poly.pdbx_strand_id
1 'polypeptide(L)'
;MQPTPWDLDAADECKYNAHVPNQRRGYVCMDRKNAKNPLRMTTGIEICDLITPENTLVMVKHAHGGSDALSHLFNQGLVAVQMLQQSDEVRSQFVRRVREESKGRHVLPDDFAPKHVVFAILLKRGTALTPETLFPFSQVALVQAAKELERQGVTVEVVGIPEAAPAADAVPRFRGAA
;
A
#
# COMPACT_ATOMS: atom_id res chain seq x y z
N MET A 1 -3.74 0.90 11.35
CA MET A 1 -2.34 1.39 11.15
C MET A 1 -2.36 2.92 10.96
N GLN A 2 -1.43 3.69 11.52
CA GLN A 2 -1.30 5.12 11.12
C GLN A 2 -0.40 5.19 9.89
N PRO A 3 -0.80 5.80 8.76
CA PRO A 3 0.07 5.95 7.61
C PRO A 3 1.09 7.07 7.81
N THR A 4 2.16 7.03 7.02
CA THR A 4 3.14 8.13 6.93
C THR A 4 2.52 9.27 6.13
N PRO A 5 2.67 10.55 6.53
CA PRO A 5 2.17 11.66 5.71
C PRO A 5 2.82 11.69 4.31
N TRP A 6 2.02 12.00 3.30
CA TRP A 6 2.49 12.10 1.92
C TRP A 6 3.18 13.43 1.68
N ASP A 7 4.48 13.41 1.38
CA ASP A 7 5.22 14.60 0.96
C ASP A 7 4.83 14.98 -0.47
N LEU A 8 4.30 16.18 -0.68
CA LEU A 8 3.85 16.64 -2.00
C LEU A 8 4.99 16.80 -3.01
N ASP A 9 6.22 16.98 -2.54
CA ASP A 9 7.40 16.98 -3.41
C ASP A 9 7.78 15.56 -3.88
N ALA A 10 7.28 14.53 -3.17
CA ALA A 10 7.20 13.16 -3.66
C ALA A 10 6.03 13.04 -4.65
N ALA A 11 6.20 13.63 -5.83
CA ALA A 11 5.20 13.73 -6.91
C ALA A 11 4.63 12.40 -7.47
N ASP A 12 5.04 11.23 -6.95
CA ASP A 12 4.61 9.91 -7.47
C ASP A 12 4.55 8.85 -6.35
N GLU A 13 3.61 7.89 -6.47
CA GLU A 13 3.35 6.76 -5.55
C GLU A 13 4.63 6.00 -5.22
N CYS A 14 5.48 5.79 -6.24
CA CYS A 14 6.75 5.10 -6.10
C CYS A 14 7.70 5.78 -5.10
N LYS A 15 7.76 7.13 -5.09
CA LYS A 15 8.63 7.87 -4.15
C LYS A 15 8.12 7.77 -2.73
N TYR A 16 6.80 7.86 -2.54
CA TYR A 16 6.18 7.68 -1.23
C TYR A 16 6.49 6.28 -0.68
N ASN A 17 6.23 5.23 -1.46
CA ASN A 17 6.47 3.83 -1.06
C ASN A 17 7.94 3.59 -0.70
N ALA A 18 8.89 4.11 -1.48
CA ALA A 18 10.32 4.00 -1.20
C ALA A 18 10.75 4.74 0.08
N HIS A 19 10.03 5.78 0.47
CA HIS A 19 10.34 6.60 1.64
C HIS A 19 9.79 6.03 2.95
N VAL A 20 8.67 5.30 2.92
CA VAL A 20 8.03 4.76 4.14
C VAL A 20 9.00 3.94 5.01
N PRO A 21 9.84 3.02 4.49
CA PRO A 21 10.80 2.27 5.31
C PRO A 21 11.85 3.14 6.04
N ASN A 22 12.13 4.35 5.54
CA ASN A 22 13.06 5.28 6.20
C ASN A 22 12.43 5.96 7.42
N GLN A 23 11.09 6.08 7.44
CA GLN A 23 10.35 6.73 8.52
C GLN A 23 9.70 5.73 9.48
N ARG A 24 9.42 4.50 9.03
CA ARG A 24 8.80 3.44 9.83
C ARG A 24 9.68 2.20 9.84
N ARG A 25 10.26 1.93 11.01
CA ARG A 25 11.14 0.78 11.20
C ARG A 25 10.41 -0.53 10.90
N GLY A 26 11.08 -1.39 10.13
CA GLY A 26 10.63 -2.75 9.82
C GLY A 26 9.60 -2.83 8.68
N TYR A 27 9.18 -1.70 8.12
CA TYR A 27 8.47 -1.71 6.84
C TYR A 27 9.45 -2.10 5.73
N VAL A 28 8.95 -2.83 4.73
CA VAL A 28 9.70 -3.21 3.53
C VAL A 28 8.94 -2.72 2.30
N CYS A 29 9.62 -2.01 1.41
CA CYS A 29 9.06 -1.56 0.14
C CYS A 29 9.05 -2.70 -0.88
N MET A 30 7.86 -3.00 -1.38
CA MET A 30 7.54 -4.06 -2.33
C MET A 30 6.93 -3.51 -3.63
N ASP A 31 6.78 -2.19 -3.74
CA ASP A 31 6.39 -1.46 -4.95
C ASP A 31 7.20 -1.95 -6.17
N ARG A 32 6.48 -2.41 -7.20
CA ARG A 32 7.02 -2.94 -8.46
C ARG A 32 7.91 -4.18 -8.29
N LYS A 33 7.92 -4.83 -7.12
CA LYS A 33 8.67 -6.08 -6.85
C LYS A 33 7.85 -7.31 -7.21
N ASN A 34 7.44 -7.35 -8.48
CA ASN A 34 6.43 -8.28 -8.95
C ASN A 34 6.88 -9.74 -8.85
N ALA A 35 5.95 -10.61 -8.48
CA ALA A 35 6.05 -12.05 -8.69
C ALA A 35 5.75 -12.36 -10.17
N LYS A 36 6.32 -13.44 -10.71
CA LYS A 36 5.95 -13.91 -12.04
C LYS A 36 4.50 -14.39 -12.03
N ASN A 37 3.72 -13.99 -13.03
CA ASN A 37 2.35 -14.45 -13.18
C ASN A 37 2.35 -15.87 -13.79
N PRO A 38 1.83 -16.89 -13.08
CA PRO A 38 1.77 -18.26 -13.60
C PRO A 38 0.82 -18.39 -14.82
N LEU A 39 -0.15 -17.48 -14.97
CA LEU A 39 -1.11 -17.49 -16.07
C LEU A 39 -0.59 -16.74 -17.31
N ARG A 40 0.34 -15.80 -17.15
CA ARG A 40 0.93 -14.99 -18.24
C ARG A 40 2.36 -14.57 -17.92
N MET A 41 3.34 -15.33 -18.39
CA MET A 41 4.77 -15.11 -18.09
C MET A 41 5.32 -13.72 -18.46
N THR A 42 4.67 -12.98 -19.36
CA THR A 42 5.08 -11.63 -19.78
C THR A 42 4.62 -10.52 -18.84
N THR A 43 3.75 -10.81 -17.88
CA THR A 43 3.21 -9.85 -16.93
C THR A 43 3.57 -10.27 -15.51
N GLY A 44 4.10 -9.37 -14.70
CA GLY A 44 4.29 -9.61 -13.27
C GLY A 44 3.00 -9.34 -12.50
N ILE A 45 2.83 -10.01 -11.35
CA ILE A 45 1.79 -9.70 -10.36
C ILE A 45 2.45 -8.91 -9.23
N GLU A 46 1.97 -7.70 -9.01
CA GLU A 46 2.32 -6.91 -7.84
C GLU A 46 1.44 -7.34 -6.66
N ILE A 47 2.08 -7.83 -5.60
CA ILE A 47 1.40 -8.39 -4.43
C ILE A 47 1.01 -7.32 -3.41
N CYS A 48 1.86 -6.31 -3.20
CA CYS A 48 1.61 -5.18 -2.32
C CYS A 48 2.67 -4.11 -2.53
N ASP A 49 2.38 -2.87 -2.14
CA ASP A 49 3.33 -1.76 -2.16
C ASP A 49 4.29 -1.82 -0.96
N LEU A 50 3.76 -2.18 0.21
CA LEU A 50 4.53 -2.30 1.44
C LEU A 50 4.09 -3.55 2.22
N ILE A 51 5.02 -4.11 2.98
CA ILE A 51 4.72 -5.09 4.04
C ILE A 51 5.16 -4.52 5.39
N THR A 52 4.29 -4.64 6.39
CA THR A 52 4.57 -4.19 7.76
C THR A 52 5.35 -5.26 8.54
N PRO A 53 5.97 -4.92 9.70
CA PRO A 53 6.62 -5.89 10.57
C PRO A 53 5.69 -7.04 11.01
N GLU A 54 4.38 -6.79 11.07
CA GLU A 54 3.33 -7.74 11.45
C GLU A 54 2.81 -8.55 10.24
N ASN A 55 3.50 -8.49 9.10
CA ASN A 55 3.16 -9.17 7.85
C ASN A 55 1.83 -8.72 7.24
N THR A 56 1.41 -7.49 7.53
CA THR A 56 0.25 -6.87 6.88
C THR A 56 0.63 -6.40 5.48
N LEU A 57 -0.19 -6.73 4.49
CA LEU A 57 -0.04 -6.22 3.13
C LEU A 57 -0.66 -4.83 3.06
N VAL A 58 0.09 -3.84 2.59
CA VAL A 58 -0.40 -2.47 2.42
C VAL A 58 -0.43 -2.14 0.93
N MET A 59 -1.58 -1.69 0.47
CA MET A 59 -1.84 -1.23 -0.88
C MET A 59 -2.02 0.28 -0.84
N VAL A 60 -1.15 1.03 -1.52
CA VAL A 60 -1.08 2.48 -1.49
C VAL A 60 -1.66 3.05 -2.77
N LYS A 61 -2.56 4.02 -2.65
CA LYS A 61 -3.12 4.71 -3.83
C LYS A 61 -3.33 6.18 -3.63
N HIS A 62 -2.92 6.95 -4.62
CA HIS A 62 -3.34 8.32 -4.81
C HIS A 62 -4.59 8.36 -5.69
N ALA A 63 -5.73 8.76 -5.14
CA ALA A 63 -7.04 8.67 -5.78
C ALA A 63 -7.31 9.74 -6.86
N HIS A 64 -6.29 10.18 -7.60
CA HIS A 64 -6.43 11.20 -8.65
C HIS A 64 -7.38 10.77 -9.78
N GLY A 65 -7.39 9.47 -10.12
CA GLY A 65 -8.23 8.86 -11.15
C GLY A 65 -9.68 8.60 -10.77
N GLY A 66 -10.13 8.98 -9.56
CA GLY A 66 -11.50 8.76 -9.12
C GLY A 66 -11.84 7.30 -8.84
N SER A 67 -13.08 6.89 -9.14
CA SER A 67 -13.60 5.57 -8.76
C SER A 67 -12.80 4.40 -9.34
N ASP A 68 -12.34 4.51 -10.59
CA ASP A 68 -11.68 3.43 -11.32
C ASP A 68 -10.33 3.06 -10.69
N ALA A 69 -9.58 4.07 -10.23
CA ALA A 69 -8.30 3.86 -9.56
C ALA A 69 -8.46 3.09 -8.24
N LEU A 70 -9.50 3.39 -7.47
CA LEU A 70 -9.78 2.71 -6.20
C LEU A 70 -10.35 1.31 -6.41
N SER A 71 -11.27 1.14 -7.37
CA SER A 71 -11.79 -0.19 -7.72
C SER A 71 -10.68 -1.12 -8.21
N HIS A 72 -9.71 -0.58 -8.98
CA HIS A 72 -8.52 -1.33 -9.37
C HIS A 72 -7.67 -1.74 -8.16
N LEU A 73 -7.42 -0.81 -7.23
CA LEU A 73 -6.68 -1.10 -5.99
C LEU A 73 -7.33 -2.22 -5.17
N PHE A 74 -8.65 -2.18 -4.98
CA PHE A 74 -9.36 -3.20 -4.20
C PHE A 74 -9.30 -4.57 -4.87
N ASN A 75 -9.45 -4.62 -6.20
CA ASN A 75 -9.29 -5.86 -6.97
C ASN A 75 -7.85 -6.37 -6.93
N GLN A 76 -6.84 -5.49 -6.96
CA GLN A 76 -5.44 -5.87 -6.79
C GLN A 76 -5.22 -6.56 -5.44
N GLY A 77 -5.75 -6.00 -4.35
CA GLY A 77 -5.68 -6.61 -3.03
C GLY A 77 -6.33 -8.00 -2.97
N LEU A 78 -7.50 -8.16 -3.59
CA LEU A 78 -8.18 -9.45 -3.69
C LEU A 78 -7.33 -10.48 -4.46
N VAL A 79 -6.84 -10.12 -5.64
CA VAL A 79 -6.03 -11.01 -6.47
C VAL A 79 -4.72 -11.37 -5.77
N ALA A 80 -4.06 -10.42 -5.11
CA ALA A 80 -2.82 -10.67 -4.37
C ALA A 80 -3.01 -11.75 -3.29
N VAL A 81 -4.07 -11.64 -2.48
CA VAL A 81 -4.38 -12.64 -1.45
C VAL A 81 -4.68 -14.00 -2.06
N GLN A 82 -5.52 -14.05 -3.11
CA GLN A 82 -5.84 -15.30 -3.79
C GLN A 82 -4.58 -15.98 -4.35
N MET A 83 -3.69 -15.23 -4.97
CA MET A 83 -2.44 -15.78 -5.53
C MET A 83 -1.50 -16.29 -4.45
N LEU A 84 -1.35 -15.57 -3.33
CA LEU A 84 -0.54 -16.04 -2.20
C LEU A 84 -1.12 -17.32 -1.56
N GLN A 85 -2.45 -17.43 -1.47
CA GLN A 85 -3.09 -18.62 -0.90
C GLN A 85 -3.06 -19.82 -1.85
N GLN A 86 -3.24 -19.61 -3.16
CA GLN A 86 -3.48 -20.68 -4.12
C GLN A 86 -2.25 -21.10 -4.94
N SER A 87 -1.21 -20.27 -5.03
CA SER A 87 -0.01 -20.55 -5.82
C SER A 87 1.23 -20.60 -4.96
N ASP A 88 1.76 -21.82 -4.75
CA ASP A 88 3.02 -22.04 -4.04
C ASP A 88 4.20 -21.33 -4.71
N GLU A 89 4.17 -21.22 -6.05
CA GLU A 89 5.19 -20.50 -6.81
C GLU A 89 5.17 -19.00 -6.49
N VAL A 90 4.00 -18.35 -6.58
CA VAL A 90 3.87 -16.92 -6.26
C VAL A 90 4.26 -16.66 -4.80
N ARG A 91 3.79 -17.51 -3.89
CA ARG A 91 4.11 -17.43 -2.46
C ARG A 91 5.62 -17.52 -2.21
N SER A 92 6.29 -18.52 -2.78
CA SER A 92 7.74 -18.71 -2.65
C SER A 92 8.53 -17.54 -3.20
N GLN A 93 8.10 -16.98 -4.35
CA GLN A 93 8.73 -15.80 -4.93
C GLN A 93 8.56 -14.57 -4.04
N PHE A 94 7.37 -14.37 -3.48
CA PHE A 94 7.07 -13.26 -2.57
C PHE A 94 7.88 -13.36 -1.27
N VAL A 95 7.88 -14.51 -0.60
CA VAL A 95 8.66 -14.77 0.62
C VAL A 95 10.15 -14.50 0.40
N ARG A 96 10.71 -15.03 -0.70
CA ARG A 96 12.10 -14.77 -1.08
C ARG A 96 12.36 -13.28 -1.29
N ARG A 97 11.47 -12.59 -2.02
CA ARG A 97 11.62 -11.16 -2.33
C ARG A 97 11.59 -10.29 -1.07
N VAL A 98 10.66 -10.55 -0.14
CA VAL A 98 10.59 -9.82 1.14
C VAL A 98 11.90 -9.97 1.91
N ARG A 99 12.49 -11.17 1.92
CA ARG A 99 13.80 -11.41 2.53
C ARG A 99 14.91 -10.64 1.84
N GLU A 100 14.95 -10.62 0.51
CA GLU A 100 15.95 -9.90 -0.29
C GLU A 100 15.87 -8.38 -0.06
N GLU A 101 14.68 -7.79 -0.22
CA GLU A 101 14.46 -6.34 -0.10
C GLU A 101 14.67 -5.85 1.35
N SER A 102 14.37 -6.69 2.34
CA SER A 102 14.66 -6.39 3.74
C SER A 102 16.12 -6.60 4.13
N LYS A 103 16.98 -7.10 3.23
CA LYS A 103 18.36 -7.53 3.51
C LYS A 103 18.44 -8.58 4.63
N GLY A 104 17.48 -9.51 4.62
CA GLY A 104 17.37 -10.60 5.59
C GLY A 104 16.76 -10.21 6.94
N ARG A 105 16.37 -8.96 7.15
CA ARG A 105 15.77 -8.49 8.42
C ARG A 105 14.32 -8.94 8.61
N HIS A 106 13.63 -9.23 7.51
CA HIS A 106 12.24 -9.68 7.51
C HIS A 106 12.16 -11.06 6.87
N VAL A 107 11.69 -12.05 7.64
CA VAL A 107 11.56 -13.44 7.18
C VAL A 107 10.11 -13.86 7.36
N LEU A 108 9.46 -14.15 6.25
CA LEU A 108 8.13 -14.74 6.22
C LEU A 108 8.26 -16.27 6.27
N PRO A 109 7.26 -16.98 6.84
CA PRO A 109 7.22 -18.44 6.74
C PRO A 109 6.98 -18.89 5.29
N ASP A 110 7.42 -20.09 4.94
CA ASP A 110 7.30 -20.60 3.56
C ASP A 110 5.84 -20.82 3.14
N ASP A 111 4.96 -21.12 4.09
CA ASP A 111 3.51 -21.26 3.93
C ASP A 111 2.75 -19.94 4.18
N PHE A 112 3.42 -18.80 4.05
CA PHE A 112 2.85 -17.48 4.29
C PHE A 112 1.47 -17.27 3.62
N ALA A 113 0.47 -17.02 4.46
CA ALA A 113 -0.83 -16.54 4.06
C ALA A 113 -1.12 -15.22 4.80
N PRO A 114 -1.45 -14.13 4.10
CA PRO A 114 -1.73 -12.86 4.74
C PRO A 114 -2.98 -12.97 5.61
N LYS A 115 -2.97 -12.31 6.77
CA LYS A 115 -4.12 -12.23 7.69
C LYS A 115 -4.76 -10.84 7.71
N HIS A 116 -4.04 -9.84 7.20
CA HIS A 116 -4.47 -8.47 7.23
C HIS A 116 -4.04 -7.74 5.96
N VAL A 117 -4.96 -6.96 5.39
CA VAL A 117 -4.74 -6.09 4.24
C VAL A 117 -5.17 -4.67 4.62
N VAL A 118 -4.32 -3.69 4.32
CA VAL A 118 -4.60 -2.27 4.51
C VAL A 118 -4.64 -1.58 3.15
N PHE A 119 -5.75 -0.91 2.83
CA PHE A 119 -5.81 0.03 1.72
C PHE A 119 -5.52 1.44 2.24
N ALA A 120 -4.32 1.95 1.94
CA ALA A 120 -3.86 3.27 2.32
C ALA A 120 -4.11 4.26 1.16
N ILE A 121 -5.05 5.18 1.33
CA ILE A 121 -5.57 6.02 0.26
C ILE A 121 -5.32 7.49 0.56
N LEU A 122 -4.64 8.19 -0.36
CA LEU A 122 -4.60 9.65 -0.39
C LEU A 122 -5.73 10.15 -1.29
N LEU A 123 -6.72 10.83 -0.68
CA LEU A 123 -7.78 11.51 -1.43
C LEU A 123 -7.29 12.87 -1.96
N LYS A 124 -8.02 13.43 -2.93
CA LYS A 124 -7.72 14.76 -3.48
C LYS A 124 -7.71 15.80 -2.35
N ARG A 125 -6.70 16.69 -2.37
CA ARG A 125 -6.53 17.81 -1.43
C ARG A 125 -6.46 17.38 0.05
N GLY A 126 -5.92 16.19 0.33
CA GLY A 126 -5.76 15.70 1.69
C GLY A 126 -7.07 15.49 2.45
N THR A 127 -8.19 15.37 1.72
CA THR A 127 -9.52 15.19 2.33
C THR A 127 -9.49 13.94 3.22
N ALA A 128 -10.05 14.03 4.42
CA ALA A 128 -10.14 12.90 5.33
C ALA A 128 -10.92 11.76 4.66
N LEU A 129 -10.35 10.55 4.70
CA LEU A 129 -11.01 9.37 4.15
C LEU A 129 -12.12 8.92 5.10
N THR A 130 -13.36 9.17 4.67
CA THR A 130 -14.59 8.69 5.31
C THR A 130 -15.48 7.97 4.30
N PRO A 131 -16.45 7.15 4.74
CA PRO A 131 -17.42 6.54 3.83
C PRO A 131 -18.11 7.54 2.90
N GLU A 132 -18.41 8.76 3.38
CA GLU A 132 -19.09 9.81 2.62
C GLU A 132 -18.20 10.47 1.56
N THR A 133 -16.88 10.48 1.80
CA THR A 133 -15.89 11.06 0.87
C THR A 133 -15.41 10.07 -0.20
N LEU A 134 -15.64 8.76 0.02
CA LEU A 134 -15.38 7.74 -0.99
C LEU A 134 -16.42 7.82 -2.11
N PHE A 135 -15.97 7.68 -3.37
CA PHE A 135 -16.87 7.64 -4.51
C PHE A 135 -17.87 6.47 -4.38
N PRO A 136 -19.16 6.64 -4.73
CA PRO A 136 -20.17 5.60 -4.51
C PRO A 136 -19.81 4.24 -5.11
N PHE A 137 -19.25 4.20 -6.32
CA PHE A 137 -18.79 2.96 -6.94
C PHE A 137 -17.61 2.32 -6.22
N SER A 138 -16.68 3.12 -5.71
CA SER A 138 -15.55 2.63 -4.90
C SER A 138 -16.03 2.03 -3.58
N GLN A 139 -17.10 2.56 -2.97
CA GLN A 139 -17.68 1.96 -1.77
C GLN A 139 -18.22 0.56 -2.05
N VAL A 140 -18.97 0.38 -3.15
CA VAL A 140 -19.49 -0.93 -3.54
C VAL A 140 -18.35 -1.91 -3.82
N ALA A 141 -17.34 -1.49 -4.58
CA ALA A 141 -16.17 -2.31 -4.89
C ALA A 141 -15.39 -2.70 -3.62
N LEU A 142 -15.20 -1.75 -2.69
CA LEU A 142 -14.57 -2.01 -1.40
C LEU A 142 -15.34 -3.05 -0.59
N VAL A 143 -16.67 -2.90 -0.47
CA VAL A 143 -17.51 -3.84 0.29
C VAL A 143 -17.45 -5.25 -0.30
N GLN A 144 -17.46 -5.38 -1.64
CA GLN A 144 -17.34 -6.67 -2.30
C GLN A 144 -15.97 -7.31 -2.07
N ALA A 145 -14.88 -6.54 -2.24
CA ALA A 145 -13.53 -7.02 -2.00
C ALA A 145 -13.32 -7.42 -0.53
N ALA A 146 -13.81 -6.60 0.41
CA ALA A 146 -13.70 -6.87 1.85
C ALA A 146 -14.42 -8.15 2.23
N LYS A 147 -15.67 -8.35 1.78
CA LYS A 147 -16.43 -9.59 2.06
C LYS A 147 -15.71 -10.84 1.58
N GLU A 148 -15.11 -10.78 0.39
CA GLU A 148 -14.42 -11.93 -0.18
C GLU A 148 -13.08 -12.20 0.54
N LEU A 149 -12.34 -11.15 0.91
CA LEU A 149 -11.13 -11.26 1.73
C LEU A 149 -11.43 -11.82 3.12
N GLU A 150 -12.50 -11.36 3.77
CA GLU A 150 -12.96 -11.86 5.06
C GLU A 150 -13.36 -13.33 4.99
N ARG A 151 -14.02 -13.75 3.90
CA ARG A 151 -14.34 -15.16 3.64
C ARG A 151 -13.09 -16.04 3.52
N GLN A 152 -11.98 -15.45 3.06
CA GLN A 152 -10.66 -16.09 3.00
C GLN A 152 -9.86 -15.96 4.31
N GLY A 153 -10.48 -15.46 5.39
CA GLY A 153 -9.85 -15.30 6.70
C GLY A 153 -8.87 -14.13 6.78
N VAL A 154 -9.05 -13.11 5.94
CA VAL A 154 -8.21 -11.90 5.87
C VAL A 154 -9.04 -10.69 6.28
N THR A 155 -8.58 -9.98 7.32
CA THR A 155 -9.24 -8.74 7.76
C THR A 155 -8.80 -7.56 6.90
N VAL A 156 -9.72 -6.64 6.62
CA VAL A 156 -9.47 -5.45 5.79
C VAL A 156 -9.56 -4.19 6.62
N GLU A 157 -8.55 -3.33 6.50
CA GLU A 157 -8.56 -1.97 7.04
C GLU A 157 -8.41 -0.97 5.88
N VAL A 158 -9.06 0.19 5.99
CA VAL A 158 -8.94 1.29 5.04
C VAL A 158 -8.50 2.52 5.80
N VAL A 159 -7.38 3.11 5.39
CA VAL A 159 -6.75 4.24 6.09
C VAL A 159 -6.52 5.41 5.14
N GLY A 160 -6.86 6.62 5.58
CA GLY A 160 -6.56 7.84 4.86
C GLY A 160 -5.11 8.25 5.07
N ILE A 161 -4.36 8.48 4.00
CA ILE A 161 -3.02 9.06 4.09
C ILE A 161 -3.16 10.57 4.21
N PRO A 162 -2.67 11.20 5.30
CA PRO A 162 -2.69 12.65 5.42
C PRO A 162 -1.68 13.27 4.47
N GLU A 163 -2.00 14.46 3.97
CA GLU A 163 -1.05 15.31 3.25
C GLU A 163 -0.03 15.86 4.26
N ALA A 164 1.26 15.82 3.92
CA ALA A 164 2.26 16.50 4.73
C ALA A 164 1.97 18.00 4.71
N ALA A 165 1.95 18.65 5.88
CA ALA A 165 1.91 20.10 5.92
C ALA A 165 3.10 20.64 5.12
N PRO A 166 2.92 21.67 4.27
CA PRO A 166 4.06 22.30 3.61
C PRO A 166 5.08 22.66 4.69
N ALA A 167 6.35 22.29 4.45
CA ALA A 167 7.44 22.69 5.34
C ALA A 167 7.29 24.20 5.54
N ALA A 168 7.02 24.62 6.78
CA ALA A 168 6.84 26.03 7.08
C ALA A 168 8.04 26.76 6.48
N ASP A 169 7.78 27.62 5.50
CA ASP A 169 8.79 28.45 4.88
C ASP A 169 9.68 28.99 5.99
N ALA A 170 10.98 28.73 5.87
CA ALA A 170 11.97 29.32 6.75
C ALA A 170 11.74 30.82 6.70
N VAL A 171 11.05 31.36 7.71
CA VAL A 171 10.77 32.79 7.85
C VAL A 171 12.11 33.47 7.65
N PRO A 172 12.31 34.28 6.61
CA PRO A 172 13.55 34.99 6.44
C PRO A 172 13.65 35.88 7.68
N ARG A 173 14.58 35.54 8.58
CA ARG A 173 14.91 36.38 9.72
C ARG A 173 15.44 37.68 9.14
N PHE A 174 14.57 38.66 9.00
CA PHE A 174 14.98 40.04 8.80
C PHE A 174 15.77 40.44 10.05
N ARG A 175 17.10 40.41 9.94
CA ARG A 175 17.97 41.19 10.81
C ARG A 175 17.87 42.63 10.31
N GLY A 176 16.99 43.42 10.92
CA GLY A 176 17.13 44.86 10.92
C GLY A 176 18.41 45.22 11.69
N ALA A 177 19.34 45.88 10.99
CA ALA A 177 20.52 46.51 11.58
C ALA A 177 20.22 47.98 11.92
N ALA A 178 20.98 48.48 12.90
CA ALA A 178 21.03 49.84 13.48
C ALA A 178 20.01 50.14 14.59
#